data_AF-A0A2R6PPK4-F1
#
_entry.id   AF-A0A2R6PPK4-F1
#
_cell.length_a   1.000
_cell.length_b   1.000
_cell.length_c   1.000
_cell.angle_alpha   90.00
_cell.angle_beta   90.00
_cell.angle_gamma   90.00
#
_symmetry.space_group_name_H-M   'P 1'
#
loop_
_entity.id
_entity.type
_entity.pdbx_description
1 polymer ?
#
loop_
_entity_poly.entity_id
_entity_poly.type
_entity_poly.pdbx_seq_one_letter_code
_entity_poly.pdbx_strand_id
1 'polypeptide(L)'
;MAKTGVFEGDAAKATELKKELQRLVRAIVEDEDCDFSVEAVDRATQTLFALKELKKKRPVSLKLTESSSCPEEFRCPISNVLMKDPVIVATGQTYDRPFIQRWLKAGHRTCPQTQQVLSHTLLTPNLLIREMISQWCKTHGIQLPDPVQCSNEDGLTEADREHFLSLLEKMSSTPSDQKEAARELRLLTKRIPSFRQLFGESLDAIPQLLKPLSQGRSQRDVNPDLQEDLITTVLNLSIHDNNKKVVAETPTVIPLLMDALRSGTIETRSNAAAALFTLSALDSNKALIGKSGALKPLIDLLEEGHPLVMKDVASAIFNLCILHENKARAVRDGAVRVILEKITNRMHVDELLAILAVLSSNPTAAEEMGELGAVPCLLSLIRDSGCARNKENSIAILHTICFSDRTKWKEMREEEKTFGTISQLAQNGTSRAKRKANGILERLNRAVNLTHTA
;
A
#
# COMPACT_ATOMS: atom_id res chain seq x y z
N MET A 1 35.15 -47.33 -19.00
CA MET A 1 34.38 -46.91 -20.19
C MET A 1 32.90 -47.29 -20.03
N ALA A 2 32.13 -46.57 -19.18
CA ALA A 2 30.71 -46.90 -18.93
C ALA A 2 29.86 -45.67 -18.51
N LYS A 3 30.03 -44.53 -19.19
CA LYS A 3 29.20 -43.31 -18.97
C LYS A 3 28.55 -42.74 -20.24
N THR A 4 28.83 -43.31 -21.41
CA THR A 4 28.28 -42.83 -22.69
C THR A 4 26.85 -43.32 -22.97
N GLY A 5 26.42 -44.45 -22.38
CA GLY A 5 25.09 -45.03 -22.65
C GLY A 5 23.89 -44.32 -21.98
N VAL A 6 24.11 -43.51 -20.93
CA VAL A 6 23.00 -42.83 -20.21
C VAL A 6 22.56 -41.55 -20.95
N PHE A 7 23.49 -40.85 -21.60
CA PHE A 7 23.21 -39.58 -22.27
C PHE A 7 22.52 -39.73 -23.63
N GLU A 8 22.78 -40.81 -24.37
CA GLU A 8 22.05 -41.12 -25.61
C GLU A 8 20.59 -41.48 -25.34
N GLY A 9 20.32 -42.20 -24.24
CA GLY A 9 18.97 -42.56 -23.81
C GLY A 9 18.08 -41.35 -23.52
N ASP A 10 18.60 -40.34 -22.82
CA ASP A 10 17.84 -39.13 -22.47
C ASP A 10 17.55 -38.23 -23.69
N ALA A 11 18.46 -38.18 -24.66
CA ALA A 11 18.25 -37.42 -25.89
C ALA A 11 17.20 -38.09 -26.80
N ALA A 12 17.28 -39.42 -26.97
CA ALA A 12 16.28 -40.18 -27.70
C ALA A 12 14.89 -40.06 -27.03
N LYS A 13 14.84 -40.18 -25.71
CA LYS A 13 13.61 -40.04 -24.91
C LYS A 13 13.00 -38.64 -24.99
N ALA A 14 13.81 -37.58 -24.99
CA ALA A 14 13.33 -36.22 -25.18
C ALA A 14 12.79 -35.98 -26.60
N THR A 15 13.34 -36.67 -27.61
CA THR A 15 12.87 -36.55 -29.00
C THR A 15 11.52 -37.24 -29.17
N GLU A 16 11.33 -38.39 -28.53
CA GLU A 16 10.07 -39.14 -28.54
C GLU A 16 8.95 -38.37 -27.83
N LEU A 17 9.22 -37.83 -26.64
CA LEU A 17 8.25 -37.01 -25.90
C LEU A 17 7.85 -35.74 -26.66
N LYS A 18 8.76 -35.15 -27.44
CA LYS A 18 8.42 -34.00 -28.30
C LYS A 18 7.51 -34.38 -29.46
N LYS A 19 7.74 -35.54 -30.09
CA LYS A 19 6.87 -36.05 -31.15
C LYS A 19 5.48 -36.38 -30.62
N GLU A 20 5.40 -37.00 -29.44
CA GLU A 20 4.13 -37.33 -28.81
C GLU A 20 3.36 -36.07 -28.39
N LEU A 21 4.04 -35.07 -27.80
CA LEU A 21 3.42 -33.78 -27.51
C LEU A 21 2.90 -33.10 -28.79
N GLN A 22 3.66 -33.16 -29.88
CA GLN A 22 3.25 -32.56 -31.15
C GLN A 22 2.05 -33.28 -31.77
N ARG A 23 1.92 -34.61 -31.57
CA ARG A 23 0.76 -35.39 -31.97
C ARG A 23 -0.48 -35.04 -31.14
N LEU A 24 -0.33 -34.98 -29.81
CA LEU A 24 -1.42 -34.65 -28.88
C LEU A 24 -1.92 -33.22 -29.08
N VAL A 25 -1.03 -32.26 -29.27
CA VAL A 25 -1.40 -30.86 -29.52
C VAL A 25 -2.11 -30.70 -30.86
N ARG A 26 -1.71 -31.43 -31.91
CA ARG A 26 -2.45 -31.43 -33.18
C ARG A 26 -3.84 -32.03 -33.04
N ALA A 27 -3.97 -33.16 -32.36
CA ALA A 27 -5.29 -33.76 -32.10
C ALA A 27 -6.22 -32.80 -31.34
N ILE A 28 -5.71 -32.04 -30.37
CA ILE A 28 -6.50 -31.04 -29.63
C ILE A 28 -6.91 -29.85 -30.53
N VAL A 29 -6.08 -29.48 -31.51
CA VAL A 29 -6.28 -28.27 -32.33
C VAL A 29 -7.07 -28.56 -33.61
N GLU A 30 -7.02 -29.77 -34.14
CA GLU A 30 -7.59 -30.17 -35.43
C GLU A 30 -8.93 -30.94 -35.31
N ASP A 31 -9.42 -31.25 -34.11
CA ASP A 31 -10.76 -31.83 -33.92
C ASP A 31 -11.85 -30.76 -34.18
N GLU A 32 -12.50 -30.83 -35.34
CA GLU A 32 -13.65 -29.98 -35.72
C GLU A 32 -14.97 -30.47 -35.08
N ASP A 33 -14.99 -31.64 -34.45
CA ASP A 33 -16.09 -32.11 -33.62
C ASP A 33 -15.80 -31.79 -32.15
N CYS A 34 -16.72 -31.11 -31.45
CA CYS A 34 -16.62 -30.63 -30.06
C CYS A 34 -16.52 -31.74 -28.98
N ASP A 35 -15.68 -32.76 -29.18
CA ASP A 35 -15.42 -33.84 -28.22
C ASP A 35 -13.91 -34.10 -28.11
N PHE A 36 -13.13 -33.05 -27.83
CA PHE A 36 -11.73 -33.23 -27.44
C PHE A 36 -11.69 -33.94 -26.07
N SER A 37 -11.09 -35.13 -26.02
CA SER A 37 -11.06 -35.88 -24.77
C SER A 37 -10.22 -35.14 -23.73
N VAL A 38 -10.77 -34.93 -22.52
CA VAL A 38 -10.03 -34.42 -21.35
C VAL A 38 -8.73 -35.22 -21.14
N GLU A 39 -8.76 -36.50 -21.51
CA GLU A 39 -7.62 -37.40 -21.49
C GLU A 39 -6.46 -36.97 -22.42
N ALA A 40 -6.74 -36.40 -23.59
CA ALA A 40 -5.69 -35.88 -24.49
C ALA A 40 -4.98 -34.66 -23.89
N VAL A 41 -5.73 -33.78 -23.21
CA VAL A 41 -5.20 -32.59 -22.51
C VAL A 41 -4.34 -33.00 -21.31
N ASP A 42 -4.81 -33.97 -20.53
CA ASP A 42 -4.07 -34.50 -19.38
C ASP A 42 -2.76 -35.18 -19.82
N ARG A 43 -2.79 -35.95 -20.91
CA ARG A 43 -1.59 -36.58 -21.49
C ARG A 43 -0.60 -35.56 -22.05
N ALA A 44 -1.08 -34.49 -22.68
CA ALA A 44 -0.21 -33.40 -23.15
C ALA A 44 0.49 -32.69 -21.98
N THR A 45 -0.24 -32.46 -20.89
CA THR A 45 0.27 -31.83 -19.66
C THR A 45 1.34 -32.70 -18.99
N GLN A 46 1.11 -34.01 -18.88
CA GLN A 46 2.10 -34.95 -18.35
C GLN A 46 3.37 -35.01 -19.22
N THR A 47 3.22 -34.99 -20.54
CA THR A 47 4.34 -35.03 -21.50
C THR A 47 5.20 -33.76 -21.40
N LEU A 48 4.56 -32.59 -21.25
CA LEU A 48 5.23 -31.32 -20.99
C LEU A 48 6.03 -31.34 -19.67
N PHE A 49 5.45 -31.90 -18.62
CA PHE A 49 6.13 -32.02 -17.33
C PHE A 49 7.37 -32.91 -17.43
N ALA A 50 7.27 -34.06 -18.11
CA ALA A 50 8.40 -34.96 -18.35
C ALA A 50 9.54 -34.30 -19.15
N LEU A 51 9.22 -33.48 -20.15
CA LEU A 51 10.21 -32.71 -20.92
C LEU A 51 10.91 -31.64 -20.07
N LYS A 52 10.19 -30.98 -19.16
CA LYS A 52 10.74 -29.98 -18.23
C LYS A 52 11.75 -30.62 -17.28
N GLU A 53 11.44 -31.79 -16.74
CA GLU A 53 12.33 -32.52 -15.83
C GLU A 53 13.58 -33.06 -16.54
N LEU A 54 13.46 -33.54 -17.79
CA LEU A 54 14.62 -33.91 -18.61
C LEU A 54 15.54 -32.71 -18.92
N LYS A 55 14.98 -31.50 -19.04
CA LYS A 55 15.78 -30.27 -19.27
C LYS A 55 16.51 -29.81 -18.01
N LYS A 56 15.91 -29.96 -16.81
CA LYS A 56 16.56 -29.67 -15.52
C LYS A 56 17.69 -30.64 -15.17
N LYS A 57 17.60 -31.90 -15.63
CA LYS A 57 18.61 -32.94 -15.39
C LYS A 57 19.87 -32.83 -16.26
N ARG A 58 19.97 -31.87 -17.19
CA ARG A 58 21.22 -31.60 -17.92
C ARG A 58 22.17 -30.76 -17.05
N PRO A 59 23.29 -31.30 -16.55
CA PRO A 59 24.36 -30.46 -16.04
C PRO A 59 24.98 -29.72 -17.22
N VAL A 60 25.02 -28.39 -17.15
CA VAL A 60 25.69 -27.53 -18.14
C VAL A 60 27.19 -27.83 -18.08
N SER A 61 27.62 -28.76 -18.93
CA SER A 61 29.02 -28.92 -19.32
C SER A 61 29.18 -28.22 -20.66
N LEU A 62 29.39 -26.90 -20.64
CA LEU A 62 29.79 -26.17 -21.83
C LEU A 62 31.23 -25.69 -21.67
N LYS A 63 32.04 -26.28 -22.55
CA LYS A 63 33.46 -26.06 -22.79
C LYS A 63 33.77 -24.58 -22.93
N LEU A 64 34.86 -24.18 -22.29
CA LEU A 64 35.60 -22.95 -22.54
C LEU A 64 35.86 -22.78 -24.04
N THR A 65 35.40 -21.65 -24.58
CA THR A 65 36.07 -20.96 -25.69
C THR A 65 36.35 -19.56 -25.18
N GLU A 66 37.64 -19.27 -24.99
CA GLU A 66 38.14 -17.98 -24.54
C GLU A 66 37.95 -16.94 -25.64
N SER A 67 37.11 -15.92 -25.38
CA SER A 67 37.34 -14.52 -25.76
C SER A 67 36.11 -13.66 -25.44
N SER A 68 35.88 -13.43 -24.14
CA SER A 68 35.37 -12.17 -23.60
C SER A 68 35.46 -12.27 -22.08
N SER A 69 36.66 -12.02 -21.55
CA SER A 69 36.86 -11.92 -20.11
C SER A 69 36.02 -10.76 -19.57
N CYS A 70 35.18 -11.03 -18.58
CA CYS A 70 34.47 -9.99 -17.82
C CYS A 70 35.44 -8.84 -17.45
N PRO A 71 35.15 -7.58 -17.86
CA PRO A 71 35.95 -6.41 -17.50
C PRO A 71 36.28 -6.40 -16.01
N GLU A 72 37.52 -6.04 -15.66
CA GLU A 72 37.97 -6.01 -14.27
C GLU A 72 37.13 -5.05 -13.41
N GLU A 73 36.65 -3.97 -14.02
CA GLU A 73 35.75 -2.97 -13.40
C GLU A 73 34.42 -3.55 -12.92
N PHE A 74 34.00 -4.70 -13.44
CA PHE A 74 32.75 -5.37 -13.06
C PHE A 74 32.95 -6.47 -12.01
N ARG A 75 34.19 -6.75 -11.62
CA ARG A 75 34.52 -7.77 -10.63
C ARG A 75 34.65 -7.16 -9.25
N CYS A 76 34.17 -7.88 -8.24
CA CYS A 76 34.35 -7.49 -6.85
C CYS A 76 35.84 -7.66 -6.47
N PRO A 77 36.51 -6.65 -5.92
CA PRO A 77 37.93 -6.76 -5.54
C PRO A 77 38.19 -7.80 -4.42
N ILE A 78 37.17 -8.20 -3.66
CA ILE A 78 37.30 -9.22 -2.59
C ILE A 78 37.19 -10.64 -3.15
N SER A 79 36.21 -10.90 -4.03
CA SER A 79 35.90 -12.25 -4.51
C SER A 79 36.42 -12.55 -5.90
N ASN A 80 36.80 -11.53 -6.66
CA ASN A 80 37.16 -11.58 -8.08
C ASN A 80 36.06 -12.16 -8.99
N VAL A 81 34.81 -12.14 -8.51
CA VAL A 81 33.60 -12.57 -9.24
C VAL A 81 32.82 -11.34 -9.69
N LEU A 82 32.07 -11.46 -10.80
CA LEU A 82 31.15 -10.45 -11.29
C LEU A 82 30.22 -9.96 -10.16
N MET A 83 30.16 -8.64 -9.95
CA MET A 83 29.33 -8.03 -8.91
C MET A 83 27.85 -8.19 -9.24
N LYS A 84 27.06 -8.71 -8.30
CA LYS A 84 25.60 -8.82 -8.44
C LYS A 84 24.90 -7.58 -7.88
N ASP A 85 25.40 -7.06 -6.78
CA ASP A 85 24.91 -5.83 -6.15
C ASP A 85 26.08 -4.90 -5.79
N PRO A 86 26.54 -4.08 -6.74
CA PRO A 86 27.69 -3.20 -6.54
C PRO A 86 27.36 -2.07 -5.54
N VAL A 87 28.15 -1.94 -4.49
CA VAL A 87 28.05 -0.92 -3.43
C VAL A 87 29.37 -0.20 -3.21
N ILE A 88 29.28 1.09 -2.90
CA ILE A 88 30.41 1.98 -2.65
C ILE A 88 30.66 2.10 -1.14
N VAL A 89 31.91 1.93 -0.73
CA VAL A 89 32.37 2.21 0.65
C VAL A 89 32.89 3.65 0.78
N ALA A 90 33.14 4.12 2.01
CA ALA A 90 33.62 5.48 2.29
C ALA A 90 34.86 5.94 1.49
N THR A 91 35.72 5.02 1.03
CA THR A 91 36.89 5.32 0.21
C THR A 91 36.58 5.43 -1.29
N GLY A 92 35.31 5.36 -1.70
CA GLY A 92 34.88 5.44 -3.10
C GLY A 92 35.06 4.16 -3.91
N GLN A 93 35.51 3.06 -3.29
CA GLN A 93 35.68 1.76 -3.96
C GLN A 93 34.38 0.98 -4.03
N THR A 94 34.16 0.26 -5.13
CA THR A 94 32.95 -0.52 -5.35
C THR A 94 33.21 -2.01 -5.10
N TYR A 95 32.33 -2.65 -4.33
CA TYR A 95 32.38 -4.07 -4.00
C TYR A 95 31.01 -4.70 -4.21
N ASP A 96 30.94 -6.01 -4.33
CA ASP A 96 29.67 -6.72 -4.26
C ASP A 96 29.19 -6.80 -2.79
N ARG A 97 27.96 -6.35 -2.53
CA ARG A 97 27.37 -6.19 -1.19
C ARG A 97 27.64 -7.36 -0.23
N PRO A 98 27.37 -8.63 -0.56
CA PRO A 98 27.54 -9.74 0.39
C PRO A 98 28.98 -9.91 0.86
N PHE A 99 29.97 -9.60 0.02
CA PHE A 99 31.39 -9.79 0.36
C PHE A 99 31.89 -8.67 1.27
N ILE A 100 31.57 -7.41 0.96
CA ILE A 100 31.97 -6.29 1.82
C ILE A 100 31.20 -6.27 3.13
N GLN A 101 29.94 -6.72 3.16
CA GLN A 101 29.19 -6.88 4.40
C GLN A 101 29.82 -7.94 5.31
N ARG A 102 30.26 -9.09 4.77
CA ARG A 102 30.99 -10.10 5.56
C ARG A 102 32.29 -9.55 6.12
N TRP A 103 33.03 -8.78 5.31
CA TRP A 103 34.26 -8.11 5.75
C TRP A 103 34.02 -7.15 6.92
N LEU A 104 32.99 -6.30 6.83
CA LEU A 104 32.63 -5.36 7.91
C LEU A 104 32.11 -6.10 9.16
N LYS A 105 31.32 -7.17 8.99
CA LYS A 105 30.81 -8.00 10.11
C LYS A 105 31.91 -8.75 10.84
N ALA A 106 33.01 -9.10 10.17
CA ALA A 106 34.20 -9.68 10.79
C ALA A 106 35.02 -8.68 11.63
N GLY A 107 34.56 -7.42 11.75
CA GLY A 107 35.18 -6.39 12.58
C GLY A 107 36.26 -5.58 11.86
N HIS A 108 36.49 -5.82 10.57
CA HIS A 108 37.45 -5.05 9.79
C HIS A 108 36.90 -3.66 9.46
N ARG A 109 37.64 -2.61 9.84
CA ARG A 109 37.28 -1.20 9.56
C ARG A 109 38.16 -0.55 8.49
N THR A 110 38.83 -1.37 7.69
CA THR A 110 39.69 -0.93 6.59
C THR A 110 39.09 -1.33 5.26
N CYS A 111 39.36 -0.54 4.23
CA CYS A 111 39.01 -0.87 2.85
C CYS A 111 39.89 -2.05 2.38
N PRO A 112 39.31 -3.17 1.90
CA PRO A 112 40.07 -4.34 1.47
C PRO A 112 41.14 -4.05 0.41
N GLN A 113 40.83 -3.15 -0.54
CA GLN A 113 41.70 -2.84 -1.66
C GLN A 113 42.72 -1.72 -1.36
N THR A 114 42.29 -0.63 -0.70
CA THR A 114 43.17 0.53 -0.45
C THR A 114 43.86 0.47 0.91
N GLN A 115 43.48 -0.45 1.78
CA GLN A 115 43.93 -0.58 3.18
C GLN A 115 43.71 0.67 4.06
N GLN A 116 43.00 1.68 3.55
CA GLN A 116 42.66 2.89 4.29
C GLN A 116 41.56 2.60 5.32
N VAL A 117 41.63 3.24 6.49
CA VAL A 117 40.56 3.18 7.50
C VAL A 117 39.32 3.87 6.96
N LEU A 118 38.18 3.19 7.02
CA LEU A 118 36.90 3.71 6.57
C LEU A 118 36.40 4.76 7.58
N SER A 119 36.10 5.97 7.12
CA SER A 119 35.51 7.03 7.96
C SER A 119 34.12 6.66 8.47
N HIS A 120 33.39 5.82 7.74
CA HIS A 120 32.09 5.27 8.10
C HIS A 120 31.84 3.92 7.39
N THR A 121 30.93 3.11 7.93
CA THR A 121 30.62 1.76 7.42
C THR A 121 29.32 1.69 6.60
N LEU A 122 28.80 2.84 6.14
CA LEU A 122 27.62 2.87 5.28
C LEU A 122 27.98 2.38 3.87
N LEU A 123 27.05 1.64 3.26
CA LEU A 123 27.21 1.09 1.92
C LEU A 123 26.20 1.76 0.98
N THR A 124 26.71 2.57 0.05
CA THR A 124 25.89 3.31 -0.90
C THR A 124 25.75 2.50 -2.20
N PRO A 125 24.54 2.16 -2.67
CA PRO A 125 24.37 1.42 -3.92
C PRO A 125 25.00 2.17 -5.13
N ASN A 126 25.78 1.47 -5.95
CA ASN A 126 26.33 2.01 -7.20
C ASN A 126 25.43 1.63 -8.38
N LEU A 127 24.37 2.41 -8.59
CA LEU A 127 23.36 2.13 -9.61
C LEU A 127 23.94 2.14 -11.04
N LEU A 128 24.94 3.00 -11.29
CA LEU A 128 25.61 3.10 -12.59
C LEU A 128 26.35 1.82 -12.95
N ILE A 129 27.20 1.30 -12.05
CA ILE A 129 27.93 0.04 -12.28
C ILE A 129 26.94 -1.12 -12.42
N ARG A 130 25.84 -1.11 -11.66
CA ARG A 130 24.80 -2.13 -11.78
C ARG A 130 24.14 -2.13 -13.17
N GLU A 131 23.85 -0.96 -13.73
CA GLU A 131 23.31 -0.83 -15.08
C GLU A 131 24.31 -1.28 -16.15
N MET A 132 25.58 -0.90 -16.01
CA MET A 132 26.66 -1.31 -16.93
C MET A 132 26.86 -2.83 -16.92
N ILE A 133 26.87 -3.46 -15.74
CA ILE A 133 26.95 -4.92 -15.59
C ILE A 133 25.73 -5.59 -16.21
N SER A 134 24.53 -5.05 -16.00
CA SER A 134 23.30 -5.59 -16.59
C SER A 134 23.35 -5.56 -18.12
N GLN A 135 23.79 -4.44 -18.71
CA GLN A 135 23.97 -4.31 -20.15
C GLN A 135 25.03 -5.29 -20.68
N TRP A 136 26.18 -5.40 -20.00
CA TRP A 136 27.24 -6.33 -20.39
C TRP A 136 26.77 -7.78 -20.35
N CYS A 137 26.02 -8.17 -19.32
CA CYS A 137 25.47 -9.52 -19.20
C CYS A 137 24.45 -9.84 -20.30
N LYS A 138 23.59 -8.87 -20.65
CA LYS A 138 22.64 -9.01 -21.77
C LYS A 138 23.36 -9.23 -23.10
N THR A 139 24.42 -8.47 -23.37
CA THR A 139 25.21 -8.60 -24.60
C THR A 139 25.95 -9.94 -24.69
N HIS A 140 26.34 -10.53 -23.56
CA HIS A 140 27.08 -11.80 -23.50
C HIS A 140 26.21 -13.03 -23.21
N GLY A 141 24.88 -12.88 -23.21
CA GLY A 141 23.94 -13.99 -22.96
C GLY A 141 24.02 -14.58 -21.55
N ILE A 142 24.58 -13.84 -20.59
CA ILE A 142 24.66 -14.25 -19.19
C ILE A 142 23.33 -13.87 -18.54
N GLN A 143 22.54 -14.88 -18.16
CA GLN A 143 21.39 -14.65 -17.30
C GLN A 143 21.88 -14.31 -15.90
N LEU A 144 21.91 -13.02 -15.58
CA LEU A 144 21.87 -12.61 -14.17
C LEU A 144 20.57 -13.18 -13.58
N PRO A 145 20.63 -13.81 -12.38
CA PRO A 145 19.41 -14.09 -11.64
C PRO A 145 18.55 -12.83 -11.65
N ASP A 146 17.23 -12.98 -11.85
CA ASP A 146 16.28 -11.86 -11.82
C ASP A 146 16.66 -10.90 -10.70
N PRO A 147 16.51 -9.58 -10.89
CA PRO A 147 16.77 -8.63 -9.84
C PRO A 147 16.03 -9.16 -8.63
N VAL A 148 16.79 -9.61 -7.65
CA VAL A 148 16.34 -9.69 -6.29
C VAL A 148 15.93 -8.24 -6.06
N GLN A 149 14.65 -7.93 -6.34
CA GLN A 149 13.91 -6.91 -5.61
C GLN A 149 14.46 -7.05 -4.23
N CYS A 150 15.02 -5.98 -3.68
CA CYS A 150 15.65 -5.97 -2.38
C CYS A 150 14.73 -6.65 -1.34
N SER A 151 14.72 -7.98 -1.32
CA SER A 151 14.26 -8.81 -0.25
C SER A 151 15.38 -8.58 0.69
N ASN A 152 15.13 -7.63 1.57
CA ASN A 152 15.83 -7.49 2.82
C ASN A 152 16.21 -8.91 3.24
N GLU A 153 17.49 -9.29 3.14
CA GLU A 153 18.02 -10.37 3.97
C GLU A 153 18.04 -9.87 5.42
N ASP A 154 16.86 -9.48 5.92
CA ASP A 154 16.46 -9.57 7.32
C ASP A 154 15.74 -10.91 7.45
N GLY A 155 16.40 -11.98 6.98
CA GLY A 155 15.89 -13.34 7.10
C GLY A 155 15.78 -13.64 8.60
N LEU A 156 14.55 -13.65 9.10
CA LEU A 156 14.26 -14.02 10.49
C LEU A 156 14.90 -15.38 10.75
N THR A 157 15.74 -15.43 11.77
CA THR A 157 16.36 -16.66 12.23
C THR A 157 15.34 -17.55 12.92
N GLU A 158 15.67 -18.82 13.16
CA GLU A 158 14.82 -19.69 13.96
C GLU A 158 14.66 -19.14 15.39
N ALA A 159 15.72 -18.57 15.95
CA ALA A 159 15.67 -17.91 17.26
C ALA A 159 14.69 -16.72 17.28
N ASP A 160 14.57 -15.96 16.20
CA ASP A 160 13.59 -14.86 16.11
C ASP A 160 12.14 -15.40 16.10
N ARG A 161 11.91 -16.56 15.46
CA ARG A 161 10.61 -17.23 15.46
C ARG A 161 10.26 -17.80 16.83
N GLU A 162 11.21 -18.47 17.48
CA GLU A 162 11.05 -18.96 18.85
C GLU A 162 10.78 -17.80 19.82
N HIS A 163 11.51 -16.69 19.69
CA HIS A 163 11.30 -15.49 20.49
C HIS A 163 9.90 -14.91 20.26
N PHE A 164 9.47 -14.80 19.01
CA PHE A 164 8.12 -14.36 18.65
C PHE A 164 7.03 -15.23 19.30
N LEU A 165 7.16 -16.56 19.21
CA LEU A 165 6.21 -17.49 19.83
C LEU A 165 6.20 -17.35 21.35
N SER A 166 7.37 -17.20 21.98
CA SER A 166 7.47 -16.97 23.42
C SER A 166 6.78 -15.66 23.86
N LEU A 167 6.92 -14.59 23.07
CA LEU A 167 6.23 -13.33 23.33
C LEU A 167 4.70 -13.48 23.20
N LEU A 168 4.22 -14.21 22.18
CA LEU A 168 2.78 -14.49 22.03
C LEU A 168 2.22 -15.33 23.19
N GLU A 169 2.99 -16.30 23.69
CA GLU A 169 2.59 -17.08 24.86
C GLU A 169 2.44 -16.19 26.11
N LYS A 170 3.38 -15.27 26.32
CA LYS A 170 3.32 -14.27 27.40
C LYS A 170 2.09 -13.36 27.34
N MET A 171 1.48 -13.16 26.16
CA MET A 171 0.21 -12.43 26.02
C MET A 171 -0.96 -13.11 26.74
N SER A 172 -0.84 -14.39 27.08
CA SER A 172 -1.82 -15.15 27.86
C SER A 172 -1.44 -15.31 29.33
N SER A 173 -0.30 -14.76 29.77
CA SER A 173 0.24 -14.90 31.13
C SER A 173 -0.24 -13.78 32.06
N THR A 174 0.59 -13.37 33.03
CA THR A 174 0.31 -12.33 34.01
C THR A 174 0.22 -10.94 33.36
N PRO A 175 -0.50 -9.97 33.97
CA PRO A 175 -0.58 -8.60 33.43
C PRO A 175 0.79 -7.91 33.25
N SER A 176 1.78 -8.26 34.08
CA SER A 176 3.15 -7.75 33.95
C SER A 176 3.81 -8.30 32.69
N ASP A 177 3.72 -9.61 32.47
CA ASP A 177 4.26 -10.26 31.27
C ASP A 177 3.60 -9.76 30.00
N GLN A 178 2.27 -9.56 30.04
CA GLN A 178 1.50 -9.00 28.92
C GLN A 178 2.02 -7.61 28.53
N LYS A 179 2.29 -6.75 29.51
CA LYS A 179 2.82 -5.40 29.26
C LYS A 179 4.23 -5.43 28.68
N GLU A 180 5.11 -6.26 29.22
CA GLU A 180 6.47 -6.40 28.70
C GLU A 180 6.47 -6.97 27.28
N ALA A 181 5.69 -8.03 27.04
CA ALA A 181 5.59 -8.67 25.74
C ALA A 181 4.96 -7.75 24.69
N ALA A 182 3.89 -7.02 25.03
CA ALA A 182 3.27 -6.04 24.13
C ALA A 182 4.26 -4.94 23.70
N ARG A 183 5.04 -4.42 24.66
CA ARG A 183 6.08 -3.41 24.39
C ARG A 183 7.15 -3.96 23.45
N GLU A 184 7.64 -5.17 23.71
CA GLU A 184 8.67 -5.78 22.87
C GLU A 184 8.15 -6.06 21.46
N LEU A 185 6.94 -6.59 21.32
CA LEU A 185 6.29 -6.80 20.01
C LEU A 185 6.09 -5.48 19.25
N ARG A 186 5.72 -4.39 19.93
CA ARG A 186 5.67 -3.04 19.34
C ARG A 186 7.03 -2.62 18.80
N LEU A 187 8.10 -2.81 19.58
CA LEU A 187 9.46 -2.41 19.19
C LEU A 187 9.99 -3.25 18.01
N LEU A 188 9.79 -4.57 18.04
CA LEU A 188 10.22 -5.48 16.98
C LEU A 188 9.49 -5.19 15.67
N THR A 189 8.16 -5.07 15.70
CA THR A 189 7.37 -4.72 14.52
C THR A 189 7.70 -3.32 13.97
N LYS A 190 8.13 -2.39 14.81
CA LYS A 190 8.60 -1.07 14.37
C LYS A 190 9.96 -1.15 13.67
N ARG A 191 10.91 -1.86 14.25
CA ARG A 191 12.33 -1.88 13.82
C ARG A 191 12.59 -2.85 12.66
N ILE A 192 11.87 -3.96 12.61
CA ILE A 192 12.16 -5.07 11.71
C ILE A 192 10.93 -5.31 10.82
N PRO A 193 10.94 -4.87 9.55
CA PRO A 193 9.82 -5.05 8.64
C PRO A 193 9.43 -6.52 8.43
N SER A 194 10.41 -7.44 8.35
CA SER A 194 10.15 -8.87 8.21
C SER A 194 9.46 -9.47 9.44
N PHE A 195 9.67 -8.94 10.65
CA PHE A 195 8.99 -9.40 11.87
C PHE A 195 7.47 -9.21 11.79
N ARG A 196 6.99 -8.22 11.02
CA ARG A 196 5.56 -8.04 10.76
C ARG A 196 4.99 -9.25 10.04
N GLN A 197 5.72 -9.84 9.10
CA GLN A 197 5.27 -10.97 8.29
C GLN A 197 4.87 -12.18 9.15
N LEU A 198 5.53 -12.41 10.30
CA LEU A 198 5.23 -13.52 11.20
C LEU A 198 3.77 -13.56 11.65
N PHE A 199 3.15 -12.40 11.84
CA PHE A 199 1.74 -12.31 12.23
C PHE A 199 0.77 -12.72 11.11
N GLY A 200 1.24 -12.75 9.86
CA GLY A 200 0.48 -13.26 8.72
C GLY A 200 0.72 -14.75 8.45
N GLU A 201 1.71 -15.38 9.09
CA GLU A 201 2.02 -16.81 8.91
C GLU A 201 1.06 -17.73 9.68
N SER A 202 0.46 -17.23 10.77
CA SER A 202 -0.52 -17.95 11.58
C SER A 202 -1.78 -17.12 11.82
N LEU A 203 -2.95 -17.74 11.63
CA LEU A 203 -4.24 -17.10 11.89
C LEU A 203 -4.46 -16.76 13.36
N ASP A 204 -3.79 -17.46 14.28
CA ASP A 204 -3.96 -17.27 15.72
C ASP A 204 -3.05 -16.18 16.29
N ALA A 205 -2.03 -15.72 15.55
CA ALA A 205 -1.05 -14.76 16.05
C ALA A 205 -1.68 -13.42 16.46
N ILE A 206 -2.54 -12.86 15.61
CA ILE A 206 -3.22 -11.58 15.87
C ILE A 206 -4.27 -11.73 16.99
N PRO A 207 -5.14 -12.77 17.00
CA PRO A 207 -6.01 -13.05 18.15
C PRO A 207 -5.25 -13.20 19.48
N GLN A 208 -4.13 -13.92 19.49
CA GLN A 208 -3.32 -14.10 20.70
C GLN A 208 -2.71 -12.77 21.19
N LEU A 209 -2.16 -11.97 20.28
CA LEU A 209 -1.69 -10.61 20.58
C LEU A 209 -2.78 -9.77 21.27
N LEU A 210 -4.02 -9.85 20.77
CA LEU A 210 -5.12 -8.98 21.22
C LEU A 210 -5.93 -9.57 22.38
N LYS A 211 -5.55 -10.74 22.88
CA LYS A 211 -6.24 -11.41 23.98
C LYS A 211 -6.36 -10.55 25.24
N PRO A 212 -5.34 -9.78 25.68
CA PRO A 212 -5.46 -8.92 26.87
C PRO A 212 -6.55 -7.85 26.76
N LEU A 213 -6.86 -7.38 25.54
CA LEU A 213 -7.91 -6.39 25.29
C LEU A 213 -9.29 -7.03 25.05
N SER A 214 -9.32 -8.30 24.61
CA SER A 214 -10.55 -8.99 24.24
C SER A 214 -11.27 -9.62 25.44
N GLN A 215 -10.55 -9.90 26.53
CA GLN A 215 -11.10 -10.55 27.73
C GLN A 215 -11.80 -9.58 28.67
N GLY A 216 -12.96 -9.05 28.26
CA GLY A 216 -14.11 -8.71 29.12
C GLY A 216 -13.91 -7.85 30.38
N ARG A 217 -12.78 -7.18 30.59
CA ARG A 217 -12.66 -6.17 31.64
C ARG A 217 -13.41 -4.94 31.18
N SER A 218 -14.18 -4.34 32.07
CA SER A 218 -14.81 -3.05 31.78
C SER A 218 -13.73 -2.12 31.21
N GLN A 219 -14.03 -1.42 30.10
CA GLN A 219 -13.08 -0.58 29.35
C GLN A 219 -12.20 0.35 30.23
N ARG A 220 -12.66 0.66 31.44
CA ARG A 220 -11.99 1.49 32.45
C ARG A 220 -10.80 0.83 33.15
N ASP A 221 -10.65 -0.49 33.09
CA ASP A 221 -9.61 -1.23 33.82
C ASP A 221 -8.43 -1.66 32.93
N VAL A 222 -8.47 -1.35 31.64
CA VAL A 222 -7.37 -1.64 30.72
C VAL A 222 -6.26 -0.62 30.96
N ASN A 223 -5.04 -1.10 31.18
CA ASN A 223 -3.87 -0.24 31.33
C ASN A 223 -3.67 0.57 30.02
N PRO A 224 -3.66 1.92 30.06
CA PRO A 224 -3.51 2.75 28.86
C PRO A 224 -2.23 2.45 28.07
N ASP A 225 -1.12 2.17 28.75
CA ASP A 225 0.16 1.84 28.11
C ASP A 225 0.06 0.52 27.33
N LEU A 226 -0.61 -0.48 27.92
CA LEU A 226 -0.82 -1.77 27.26
C LEU A 226 -1.72 -1.63 26.04
N GLN A 227 -2.79 -0.83 26.15
CA GLN A 227 -3.67 -0.55 25.01
C GLN A 227 -2.90 0.15 23.89
N GLU A 228 -2.11 1.17 24.23
CA GLU A 228 -1.28 1.88 23.25
C GLU A 228 -0.28 0.93 22.57
N ASP A 229 0.43 0.09 23.33
CA ASP A 229 1.42 -0.83 22.79
C ASP A 229 0.78 -1.81 21.79
N LEU A 230 -0.41 -2.34 22.11
CA LEU A 230 -1.13 -3.28 21.25
C LEU A 230 -1.74 -2.61 20.01
N ILE A 231 -2.37 -1.45 20.16
CA ILE A 231 -2.93 -0.71 19.03
C ILE A 231 -1.82 -0.23 18.09
N THR A 232 -0.67 0.20 18.64
CA THR A 232 0.51 0.56 17.85
C THR A 232 1.09 -0.65 17.13
N THR A 233 1.10 -1.83 17.78
CA THR A 233 1.51 -3.08 17.12
C THR A 233 0.57 -3.38 15.95
N VAL A 234 -0.75 -3.28 16.11
CA VAL A 234 -1.72 -3.46 15.01
C VAL A 234 -1.47 -2.48 13.86
N LEU A 235 -1.17 -1.21 14.16
CA LEU A 235 -0.75 -0.24 13.15
C LEU A 235 0.54 -0.66 12.43
N ASN A 236 1.54 -1.16 13.15
CA ASN A 236 2.78 -1.66 12.54
C ASN A 236 2.52 -2.90 11.67
N LEU A 237 1.53 -3.73 11.99
CA LEU A 237 1.13 -4.86 11.15
C LEU A 237 0.39 -4.38 9.90
N SER A 238 -0.48 -3.37 10.03
CA SER A 238 -1.28 -2.87 8.91
C SER A 238 -0.49 -2.11 7.86
N ILE A 239 0.71 -1.62 8.15
CA ILE A 239 1.60 -1.03 7.14
C ILE A 239 2.26 -2.07 6.23
N HIS A 240 2.25 -3.36 6.58
CA HIS A 240 2.79 -4.43 5.73
C HIS A 240 1.71 -4.96 4.77
N ASP A 241 1.95 -4.88 3.46
CA ASP A 241 0.93 -5.18 2.43
C ASP A 241 0.34 -6.58 2.55
N ASN A 242 1.17 -7.61 2.78
CA ASN A 242 0.68 -8.99 2.92
C ASN A 242 -0.19 -9.20 4.16
N ASN A 243 -0.06 -8.33 5.17
CA ASN A 243 -0.81 -8.47 6.42
C ASN A 243 -2.15 -7.72 6.39
N LYS A 244 -2.31 -6.71 5.51
CA LYS A 244 -3.51 -5.85 5.51
C LYS A 244 -4.80 -6.64 5.45
N LYS A 245 -4.85 -7.68 4.62
CA LYS A 245 -6.04 -8.53 4.47
C LYS A 245 -6.33 -9.30 5.75
N VAL A 246 -5.37 -10.10 6.23
CA VAL A 246 -5.56 -10.94 7.44
C VAL A 246 -5.84 -10.11 8.70
N VAL A 247 -5.19 -8.95 8.85
CA VAL A 247 -5.45 -8.03 9.98
C VAL A 247 -6.90 -7.51 9.95
N ALA A 248 -7.40 -7.09 8.79
CA ALA A 248 -8.77 -6.59 8.69
C ALA A 248 -9.83 -7.70 8.77
N GLU A 249 -9.53 -8.91 8.30
CA GLU A 249 -10.41 -10.07 8.37
C GLU A 249 -10.45 -10.72 9.77
N THR A 250 -9.47 -10.41 10.63
CA THR A 250 -9.48 -10.86 12.03
C THR A 250 -10.63 -10.19 12.80
N PRO A 251 -11.64 -10.93 13.29
CA PRO A 251 -12.90 -10.35 13.78
C PRO A 251 -12.76 -9.38 14.95
N THR A 252 -11.72 -9.51 15.77
CA THR A 252 -11.49 -8.67 16.96
C THR A 252 -10.83 -7.34 16.64
N VAL A 253 -10.13 -7.22 15.50
CA VAL A 253 -9.29 -6.04 15.20
C VAL A 253 -10.13 -4.79 15.01
N ILE A 254 -11.12 -4.80 14.11
CA ILE A 254 -11.92 -3.60 13.81
C ILE A 254 -12.71 -3.14 15.05
N PRO A 255 -13.40 -4.01 15.81
CA PRO A 255 -14.04 -3.62 17.06
C PRO A 255 -13.08 -2.98 18.06
N LEU A 256 -11.87 -3.54 18.26
CA LEU A 256 -10.87 -2.97 19.17
C LEU A 256 -10.35 -1.61 18.70
N LEU A 257 -10.16 -1.42 17.40
CA LEU A 257 -9.80 -0.10 16.85
C LEU A 257 -10.92 0.93 17.07
N MET A 258 -12.19 0.53 16.93
CA MET A 258 -13.32 1.40 17.21
C MET A 258 -13.40 1.78 18.70
N ASP A 259 -13.09 0.85 19.58
CA ASP A 259 -13.04 1.09 21.03
C ASP A 259 -11.88 2.03 21.41
N ALA A 260 -10.72 1.84 20.79
CA ALA A 260 -9.56 2.71 20.92
C ALA A 260 -9.87 4.14 20.45
N LEU A 261 -10.59 4.31 19.34
CA LEU A 261 -11.06 5.63 18.88
C LEU A 261 -11.98 6.33 19.90
N ARG A 262 -12.88 5.58 20.55
CA ARG A 262 -13.83 6.14 21.52
C ARG A 262 -13.20 6.49 22.87
N SER A 263 -12.28 5.66 23.36
CA SER A 263 -11.87 5.70 24.78
C SER A 263 -10.37 5.76 25.02
N GLY A 264 -9.54 5.64 23.98
CA GLY A 264 -8.08 5.66 24.11
C GLY A 264 -7.53 7.04 24.44
N THR A 265 -6.23 7.07 24.79
CA THR A 265 -5.43 8.30 24.84
C THR A 265 -5.36 8.95 23.45
N ILE A 266 -4.90 10.21 23.39
CA ILE A 266 -4.70 10.90 22.11
C ILE A 266 -3.79 10.11 21.16
N GLU A 267 -2.71 9.50 21.67
CA GLU A 267 -1.81 8.64 20.89
C GLU A 267 -2.52 7.37 20.42
N THR A 268 -3.23 6.67 21.31
CA THR A 268 -4.00 5.46 20.96
C THR A 268 -5.07 5.74 19.91
N ARG A 269 -5.78 6.87 20.03
CA ARG A 269 -6.80 7.31 19.06
C ARG A 269 -6.18 7.63 17.69
N SER A 270 -5.05 8.35 17.66
CA SER A 270 -4.28 8.62 16.43
C SER A 270 -3.80 7.32 15.77
N ASN A 271 -3.20 6.42 16.55
CA ASN A 271 -2.72 5.12 16.05
C ASN A 271 -3.87 4.25 15.52
N ALA A 272 -5.04 4.27 16.17
CA ALA A 272 -6.22 3.55 15.71
C ALA A 272 -6.74 4.10 14.37
N ALA A 273 -6.82 5.44 14.22
CA ALA A 273 -7.19 6.08 12.96
C ALA A 273 -6.20 5.75 11.84
N ALA A 274 -4.89 5.81 12.13
CA ALA A 274 -3.83 5.46 11.19
C ALA A 274 -3.88 3.97 10.79
N ALA A 275 -4.23 3.07 11.71
CA ALA A 275 -4.41 1.65 11.40
C ALA A 275 -5.58 1.45 10.42
N LEU A 276 -6.73 2.09 10.66
CA LEU A 276 -7.87 2.02 9.73
C LEU A 276 -7.53 2.64 8.36
N PHE A 277 -6.78 3.74 8.32
CA PHE A 277 -6.29 4.35 7.09
C PHE A 277 -5.40 3.38 6.29
N THR A 278 -4.42 2.76 6.93
CA THR A 278 -3.47 1.86 6.26
C THR A 278 -4.12 0.55 5.83
N LEU A 279 -5.06 0.00 6.61
CA LEU A 279 -5.85 -1.18 6.24
C LEU A 279 -6.78 -0.90 5.05
N SER A 280 -7.36 0.30 4.98
CA SER A 280 -8.27 0.70 3.91
C SER A 280 -7.60 0.92 2.56
N ALA A 281 -6.27 0.74 2.44
CA ALA A 281 -5.59 0.69 1.15
C ALA A 281 -6.19 -0.38 0.21
N LEU A 282 -6.68 -1.50 0.75
CA LEU A 282 -7.40 -2.54 0.00
C LEU A 282 -8.92 -2.25 -0.05
N ASP A 283 -9.54 -2.38 -1.23
CA ASP A 283 -10.98 -2.14 -1.39
C ASP A 283 -11.84 -3.14 -0.61
N SER A 284 -11.41 -4.40 -0.50
CA SER A 284 -12.05 -5.40 0.37
C SER A 284 -12.12 -4.93 1.82
N ASN A 285 -11.03 -4.35 2.31
CA ASN A 285 -10.94 -3.83 3.67
C ASN A 285 -11.78 -2.57 3.85
N LYS A 286 -11.85 -1.67 2.85
CA LYS A 286 -12.76 -0.51 2.88
C LYS A 286 -14.20 -0.96 3.13
N ALA A 287 -14.65 -2.00 2.42
CA ALA A 287 -16.00 -2.53 2.56
C ALA A 287 -16.23 -3.16 3.94
N LEU A 288 -15.28 -3.94 4.45
CA LEU A 288 -15.36 -4.55 5.79
C LEU A 288 -15.42 -3.48 6.88
N ILE A 289 -14.45 -2.55 6.91
CA ILE A 289 -14.37 -1.47 7.91
C ILE A 289 -15.63 -0.60 7.90
N GLY A 290 -16.13 -0.24 6.72
CA GLY A 290 -17.37 0.51 6.60
C GLY A 290 -18.61 -0.26 7.08
N LYS A 291 -18.68 -1.58 6.80
CA LYS A 291 -19.77 -2.44 7.30
C LYS A 291 -19.78 -2.57 8.82
N SER A 292 -18.62 -2.52 9.47
CA SER A 292 -18.48 -2.59 10.92
C SER A 292 -18.96 -1.32 11.65
N GLY A 293 -19.27 -0.23 10.95
CA GLY A 293 -19.69 1.03 11.58
C GLY A 293 -18.52 1.88 12.10
N ALA A 294 -17.30 1.66 11.61
CA ALA A 294 -16.12 2.41 12.04
C ALA A 294 -16.11 3.88 11.62
N LEU A 295 -16.97 4.29 10.67
CA LEU A 295 -17.09 5.68 10.24
C LEU A 295 -17.64 6.58 11.35
N LYS A 296 -18.64 6.13 12.11
CA LYS A 296 -19.23 6.95 13.19
C LYS A 296 -18.21 7.39 14.25
N PRO A 297 -17.41 6.49 14.87
CA PRO A 297 -16.37 6.92 15.82
C PRO A 297 -15.31 7.84 15.23
N LEU A 298 -14.96 7.68 13.94
CA LEU A 298 -14.05 8.60 13.26
C LEU A 298 -14.68 9.99 13.10
N ILE A 299 -15.96 10.06 12.73
CA ILE A 299 -16.69 11.34 12.59
C ILE A 299 -16.87 12.02 13.95
N ASP A 300 -17.15 11.26 15.01
CA ASP A 300 -17.26 11.79 16.37
C ASP A 300 -15.93 12.42 16.82
N LEU A 301 -14.81 11.74 16.57
CA LEU A 301 -13.49 12.25 16.89
C LEU A 301 -13.10 13.48 16.03
N LEU A 302 -13.62 13.56 14.80
CA LEU A 302 -13.50 14.74 13.96
C LEU A 302 -14.29 15.93 14.54
N GLU A 303 -15.47 15.67 15.10
CA GLU A 303 -16.31 16.67 15.77
C GLU A 303 -15.65 17.20 17.05
N GLU A 304 -15.02 16.33 17.85
CA GLU A 304 -14.21 16.72 19.02
C GLU A 304 -13.09 17.71 18.64
N GLY A 305 -12.42 17.48 17.51
CA GLY A 305 -11.51 18.48 16.93
C GLY A 305 -10.11 18.55 17.53
N HIS A 306 -9.61 17.48 18.17
CA HIS A 306 -8.27 17.50 18.78
C HIS A 306 -7.14 17.63 17.74
N PRO A 307 -6.30 18.69 17.75
CA PRO A 307 -5.37 19.00 16.65
C PRO A 307 -4.40 17.89 16.27
N LEU A 308 -3.91 17.13 17.26
CA LEU A 308 -2.95 16.05 17.03
C LEU A 308 -3.54 14.83 16.30
N VAL A 309 -4.88 14.67 16.28
CA VAL A 309 -5.55 13.47 15.75
C VAL A 309 -6.33 13.74 14.47
N MET A 310 -6.70 15.01 14.23
CA MET A 310 -7.53 15.43 13.10
C MET A 310 -7.03 14.96 11.74
N LYS A 311 -5.72 15.02 11.50
CA LYS A 311 -5.14 14.63 10.22
C LYS A 311 -5.26 13.12 9.95
N ASP A 312 -5.03 12.29 10.97
CA ASP A 312 -5.14 10.84 10.84
C ASP A 312 -6.59 10.42 10.64
N VAL A 313 -7.51 11.02 11.39
CA VAL A 313 -8.96 10.81 11.27
C VAL A 313 -9.46 11.21 9.89
N ALA A 314 -9.10 12.41 9.42
CA ALA A 314 -9.48 12.88 8.10
C ALA A 314 -8.94 11.98 6.99
N SER A 315 -7.70 11.51 7.11
CA SER A 315 -7.07 10.58 6.16
C SER A 315 -7.81 9.23 6.11
N ALA A 316 -8.19 8.69 7.28
CA ALA A 316 -8.96 7.46 7.38
C ALA A 316 -10.35 7.60 6.72
N ILE A 317 -11.09 8.66 7.04
CA ILE A 317 -12.42 8.93 6.46
C ILE A 317 -12.31 9.10 4.95
N PHE A 318 -11.34 9.91 4.47
CA PHE A 318 -11.10 10.13 3.05
C PHE A 318 -10.92 8.82 2.30
N ASN A 319 -10.00 7.97 2.76
CA ASN A 319 -9.64 6.73 2.08
C ASN A 319 -10.78 5.71 2.11
N LEU A 320 -11.52 5.62 3.24
CA LEU A 320 -12.70 4.77 3.36
C LEU A 320 -13.82 5.21 2.41
N CYS A 321 -14.02 6.52 2.22
CA CYS A 321 -15.08 7.09 1.37
C CYS A 321 -14.75 7.08 -0.13
N ILE A 322 -13.55 6.65 -0.54
CA ILE A 322 -13.28 6.35 -1.95
C ILE A 322 -14.26 5.27 -2.44
N LEU A 323 -14.57 4.29 -1.59
CA LEU A 323 -15.59 3.29 -1.86
C LEU A 323 -17.00 3.90 -1.79
N HIS A 324 -17.81 3.66 -2.82
CA HIS A 324 -19.12 4.32 -2.98
C HIS A 324 -20.10 4.01 -1.84
N GLU A 325 -20.17 2.76 -1.38
CA GLU A 325 -21.05 2.31 -0.31
C GLU A 325 -20.73 3.01 1.02
N ASN A 326 -19.46 3.35 1.24
CA ASN A 326 -19.02 4.04 2.44
C ASN A 326 -19.39 5.52 2.45
N LYS A 327 -19.56 6.16 1.28
CA LYS A 327 -20.08 7.54 1.20
C LYS A 327 -21.46 7.62 1.84
N ALA A 328 -22.36 6.71 1.46
CA ALA A 328 -23.71 6.67 2.00
C ALA A 328 -23.72 6.38 3.52
N ARG A 329 -22.77 5.58 4.01
CA ARG A 329 -22.60 5.34 5.45
C ARG A 329 -22.12 6.59 6.18
N ALA A 330 -21.09 7.26 5.66
CA ALA A 330 -20.55 8.48 6.25
C ALA A 330 -21.59 9.61 6.31
N VAL A 331 -22.39 9.76 5.25
CA VAL A 331 -23.51 10.72 5.21
C VAL A 331 -24.52 10.41 6.31
N ARG A 332 -24.98 9.16 6.43
CA ARG A 332 -25.90 8.75 7.50
C ARG A 332 -25.34 8.97 8.91
N ASP A 333 -24.02 8.82 9.08
CA ASP A 333 -23.34 9.03 10.36
C ASP A 333 -23.10 10.52 10.68
N GLY A 334 -23.51 11.44 9.79
CA GLY A 334 -23.48 12.89 9.99
C GLY A 334 -22.21 13.59 9.48
N ALA A 335 -21.43 12.95 8.59
CA ALA A 335 -20.16 13.50 8.13
C ALA A 335 -20.29 14.87 7.47
N VAL A 336 -21.33 15.11 6.66
CA VAL A 336 -21.49 16.37 5.91
C VAL A 336 -21.63 17.55 6.87
N ARG A 337 -22.53 17.45 7.86
CA ARG A 337 -22.68 18.46 8.92
C ARG A 337 -21.38 18.77 9.64
N VAL A 338 -20.71 17.75 10.19
CA VAL A 338 -19.48 17.93 11.00
C VAL A 338 -18.37 18.57 10.16
N ILE A 339 -18.17 18.09 8.93
CA ILE A 339 -17.12 18.58 8.03
C ILE A 339 -17.40 20.04 7.65
N LEU A 340 -18.63 20.37 7.27
CA LEU A 340 -18.97 21.72 6.82
C LEU A 340 -18.88 22.74 7.96
N GLU A 341 -19.27 22.36 9.18
CA GLU A 341 -19.11 23.19 10.38
C GLU A 341 -17.64 23.53 10.64
N LYS A 342 -16.75 22.52 10.62
CA LYS A 342 -15.30 22.73 10.81
C LYS A 342 -14.67 23.57 9.69
N ILE A 343 -15.07 23.35 8.43
CA ILE A 343 -14.60 24.16 7.28
C ILE A 343 -15.03 25.62 7.42
N THR A 344 -16.27 25.86 7.86
CA THR A 344 -16.81 27.22 8.09
C THR A 344 -16.02 27.93 9.18
N ASN A 345 -15.63 27.21 10.23
CA ASN A 345 -14.73 27.68 11.29
C ASN A 345 -13.24 27.73 10.87
N ARG A 346 -12.93 27.52 9.59
CA ARG A 346 -11.58 27.54 9.00
C ARG A 346 -10.59 26.54 9.64
N MET A 347 -11.09 25.42 10.16
CA MET A 347 -10.28 24.36 10.77
C MET A 347 -10.00 23.24 9.78
N HIS A 348 -8.72 22.88 9.59
CA HIS A 348 -8.27 21.76 8.73
C HIS A 348 -8.93 21.76 7.33
N VAL A 349 -9.06 22.95 6.72
CA VAL A 349 -9.82 23.15 5.48
C VAL A 349 -9.34 22.23 4.36
N ASP A 350 -8.03 22.09 4.20
CA ASP A 350 -7.43 21.32 3.10
C ASP A 350 -7.85 19.85 3.13
N GLU A 351 -7.74 19.19 4.28
CA GLU A 351 -8.10 17.79 4.47
C GLU A 351 -9.62 17.58 4.39
N LEU A 352 -10.38 18.44 5.07
CA LEU A 352 -11.83 18.31 5.20
C LEU A 352 -12.56 18.58 3.88
N LEU A 353 -12.08 19.56 3.11
CA LEU A 353 -12.65 19.88 1.81
C LEU A 353 -12.42 18.77 0.79
N ALA A 354 -11.30 18.03 0.91
CA ALA A 354 -11.05 16.85 0.09
C ALA A 354 -12.06 15.73 0.38
N ILE A 355 -12.40 15.51 1.66
CA ILE A 355 -13.45 14.54 2.05
C ILE A 355 -14.81 14.99 1.50
N LEU A 356 -15.17 16.26 1.69
CA LEU A 356 -16.43 16.81 1.19
C LEU A 356 -16.56 16.68 -0.33
N ALA A 357 -15.45 16.88 -1.07
CA ALA A 357 -15.42 16.67 -2.50
C ALA A 357 -15.68 15.21 -2.90
N VAL A 358 -15.11 14.24 -2.18
CA VAL A 358 -15.40 12.80 -2.38
C VAL A 358 -16.87 12.49 -2.09
N LEU A 359 -17.40 12.99 -0.97
CA LEU A 359 -18.78 12.78 -0.56
C LEU A 359 -19.79 13.41 -1.53
N SER A 360 -19.48 14.56 -2.14
CA SER A 360 -20.40 15.26 -3.04
C SER A 360 -20.85 14.45 -4.25
N SER A 361 -20.11 13.39 -4.62
CA SER A 361 -20.55 12.44 -5.66
C SER A 361 -21.74 11.57 -5.26
N ASN A 362 -22.09 11.52 -3.97
CA ASN A 362 -23.32 10.89 -3.48
C ASN A 362 -24.48 11.91 -3.50
N PRO A 363 -25.63 11.58 -4.12
CA PRO A 363 -26.75 12.52 -4.26
C PRO A 363 -27.28 13.07 -2.93
N THR A 364 -27.46 12.20 -1.92
CA THR A 364 -27.93 12.60 -0.59
C THR A 364 -26.95 13.55 0.09
N ALA A 365 -25.65 13.32 -0.07
CA ALA A 365 -24.63 14.23 0.44
C ALA A 365 -24.71 15.61 -0.24
N ALA A 366 -24.91 15.64 -1.56
CA ALA A 366 -24.98 16.90 -2.31
C ALA A 366 -26.22 17.73 -1.94
N GLU A 367 -27.35 17.08 -1.69
CA GLU A 367 -28.59 17.69 -1.19
C GLU A 367 -28.36 18.28 0.22
N GLU A 368 -27.85 17.48 1.15
CA GLU A 368 -27.54 17.91 2.52
C GLU A 368 -26.54 19.09 2.54
N MET A 369 -25.51 19.06 1.69
CA MET A 369 -24.59 20.19 1.53
C MET A 369 -25.31 21.48 1.08
N GLY A 370 -26.26 21.35 0.16
CA GLY A 370 -27.08 22.47 -0.29
C GLY A 370 -27.90 23.05 0.86
N GLU A 371 -28.59 22.21 1.62
CA GLU A 371 -29.42 22.59 2.76
C GLU A 371 -28.63 23.26 3.89
N LEU A 372 -27.45 22.74 4.21
CA LEU A 372 -26.59 23.25 5.28
C LEU A 372 -25.79 24.50 4.90
N GLY A 373 -26.10 25.13 3.76
CA GLY A 373 -25.46 26.38 3.35
C GLY A 373 -23.99 26.20 2.96
N ALA A 374 -23.65 25.14 2.22
CA ALA A 374 -22.29 24.96 1.71
C ALA A 374 -21.94 25.99 0.61
N VAL A 375 -22.92 26.46 -0.16
CA VAL A 375 -22.68 27.32 -1.33
C VAL A 375 -21.95 28.63 -0.99
N PRO A 376 -22.39 29.46 -0.01
CA PRO A 376 -21.70 30.71 0.29
C PRO A 376 -20.33 30.44 0.94
N CYS A 377 -20.24 29.40 1.76
CA CYS A 377 -18.98 28.97 2.38
C CYS A 377 -17.93 28.59 1.33
N LEU A 378 -18.29 27.75 0.35
CA LEU A 378 -17.39 27.31 -0.72
C LEU A 378 -17.00 28.45 -1.68
N LEU A 379 -17.92 29.36 -1.97
CA LEU A 379 -17.62 30.55 -2.78
C LEU A 379 -16.65 31.48 -2.06
N SER A 380 -16.84 31.71 -0.75
CA SER A 380 -15.87 32.46 0.05
C SER A 380 -14.48 31.81 0.04
N LEU A 381 -14.40 30.48 0.15
CA LEU A 381 -13.14 29.73 0.08
C LEU A 381 -12.43 29.91 -1.27
N ILE A 382 -13.17 29.98 -2.38
CA ILE A 382 -12.58 30.19 -3.71
C ILE A 382 -11.93 31.58 -3.81
N ARG A 383 -12.57 32.60 -3.21
CA ARG A 383 -12.01 33.96 -3.16
C ARG A 383 -10.79 34.03 -2.26
N ASP A 384 -10.91 33.53 -1.04
CA ASP A 384 -9.94 33.77 0.03
C ASP A 384 -8.72 32.84 -0.06
N SER A 385 -8.87 31.64 -0.62
CA SER A 385 -7.78 30.65 -0.62
C SER A 385 -6.70 30.97 -1.66
N GLY A 386 -5.43 30.86 -1.27
CA GLY A 386 -4.30 30.78 -2.22
C GLY A 386 -4.07 29.37 -2.79
N CYS A 387 -4.72 28.35 -2.24
CA CYS A 387 -4.47 26.95 -2.58
C CYS A 387 -5.31 26.52 -3.79
N ALA A 388 -4.64 26.22 -4.90
CA ALA A 388 -5.29 25.76 -6.13
C ALA A 388 -6.14 24.49 -5.91
N ARG A 389 -5.70 23.58 -5.04
CA ARG A 389 -6.43 22.35 -4.69
C ARG A 389 -7.75 22.65 -3.99
N ASN A 390 -7.76 23.63 -3.08
CA ASN A 390 -8.99 24.01 -2.39
C ASN A 390 -9.98 24.65 -3.36
N LYS A 391 -9.53 25.56 -4.23
CA LYS A 391 -10.41 26.12 -5.28
C LYS A 391 -10.99 25.04 -6.18
N GLU A 392 -10.18 24.05 -6.57
CA GLU A 392 -10.60 22.92 -7.39
C GLU A 392 -11.64 22.04 -6.68
N ASN A 393 -11.43 21.72 -5.40
CA ASN A 393 -12.38 20.93 -4.63
C ASN A 393 -13.68 21.71 -4.39
N SER A 394 -13.60 22.99 -4.01
CA SER A 394 -14.77 23.84 -3.81
C SER A 394 -15.63 23.96 -5.06
N ILE A 395 -15.02 24.24 -6.22
CA ILE A 395 -15.79 24.36 -7.47
C ILE A 395 -16.33 23.00 -7.94
N ALA A 396 -15.66 21.89 -7.63
CA ALA A 396 -16.17 20.56 -7.93
C ALA A 396 -17.45 20.26 -7.12
N ILE A 397 -17.47 20.59 -5.82
CA ILE A 397 -18.65 20.44 -4.97
C ILE A 397 -19.78 21.35 -5.46
N LEU A 398 -19.49 22.64 -5.70
CA LEU A 398 -20.47 23.60 -6.22
C LEU A 398 -21.06 23.15 -7.56
N HIS A 399 -20.25 22.56 -8.44
CA HIS A 399 -20.74 21.99 -9.68
C HIS A 399 -21.73 20.85 -9.40
N THR A 400 -21.44 19.95 -8.47
CA THR A 400 -22.40 18.88 -8.16
C THR A 400 -23.70 19.45 -7.59
N ILE A 401 -23.62 20.38 -6.63
CA ILE A 401 -24.80 21.04 -6.06
C ILE A 401 -25.61 21.76 -7.16
N CYS A 402 -24.94 22.52 -8.03
CA CYS A 402 -25.59 23.26 -9.13
C CYS A 402 -26.38 22.34 -10.07
N PHE A 403 -25.89 21.13 -10.32
CA PHE A 403 -26.57 20.19 -11.21
C PHE A 403 -27.67 19.39 -10.51
N SER A 404 -27.59 19.24 -9.18
CA SER A 404 -28.57 18.52 -8.37
C SER A 404 -29.72 19.40 -7.86
N ASP A 405 -29.43 20.61 -7.40
CA ASP A 405 -30.38 21.50 -6.73
C ASP A 405 -30.45 22.87 -7.42
N ARG A 406 -31.60 23.15 -8.06
CA ARG A 406 -31.85 24.42 -8.76
C ARG A 406 -32.12 25.59 -7.82
N THR A 407 -32.53 25.33 -6.57
CA THR A 407 -32.84 26.39 -5.60
C THR A 407 -31.59 27.23 -5.28
N LYS A 408 -30.40 26.62 -5.39
CA LYS A 408 -29.10 27.26 -5.13
C LYS A 408 -28.60 28.14 -6.27
N TRP A 409 -29.25 28.13 -7.44
CA TRP A 409 -28.81 28.93 -8.59
C TRP A 409 -28.89 30.42 -8.34
N LYS A 410 -29.90 30.88 -7.60
CA LYS A 410 -30.06 32.30 -7.27
C LYS A 410 -28.83 32.81 -6.53
N GLU A 411 -28.41 32.07 -5.51
CA GLU A 411 -27.26 32.39 -4.67
C GLU A 411 -25.95 32.43 -5.48
N MET A 412 -25.72 31.42 -6.33
CA MET A 412 -24.53 31.38 -7.20
C MET A 412 -24.50 32.54 -8.22
N ARG A 413 -25.66 33.00 -8.70
CA ARG A 413 -25.76 34.17 -9.60
C ARG A 413 -25.46 35.48 -8.88
N GLU A 414 -25.96 35.63 -7.66
CA GLU A 414 -25.72 36.83 -6.85
C GLU A 414 -24.23 36.99 -6.55
N GLU A 415 -23.56 35.89 -6.17
CA GLU A 415 -22.11 35.84 -6.04
C GLU A 415 -21.38 36.21 -7.34
N GLU A 416 -21.76 35.59 -8.46
CA GLU A 416 -21.12 35.83 -9.75
C GLU A 416 -21.28 37.28 -10.21
N LYS A 417 -22.47 37.87 -10.00
CA LYS A 417 -22.73 39.28 -10.31
C LYS A 417 -21.90 40.23 -9.45
N THR A 418 -21.68 39.88 -8.19
CA THR A 418 -21.03 40.76 -7.20
C THR A 418 -19.51 40.68 -7.30
N PHE A 419 -18.96 39.48 -7.42
CA PHE A 419 -17.52 39.23 -7.30
C PHE A 419 -16.89 38.62 -8.55
N GLY A 420 -17.67 38.08 -9.48
CA GLY A 420 -17.16 37.35 -10.65
C GLY A 420 -16.35 36.10 -10.28
N THR A 421 -16.58 35.54 -9.09
CA THR A 421 -15.77 34.47 -8.49
C THR A 421 -15.64 33.24 -9.40
N ILE A 422 -16.75 32.82 -10.04
CA ILE A 422 -16.75 31.63 -10.89
C ILE A 422 -16.10 31.95 -12.24
N SER A 423 -16.36 33.13 -12.82
CA SER A 423 -15.70 33.56 -14.06
C SER A 423 -14.18 33.70 -13.91
N GLN A 424 -13.71 34.28 -12.80
CA GLN A 424 -12.27 34.38 -12.53
C GLN A 424 -11.62 32.99 -12.44
N LEU A 425 -12.29 32.03 -11.78
CA LEU A 425 -11.78 30.66 -11.70
C LEU A 425 -11.84 29.94 -13.06
N ALA A 426 -12.83 30.22 -13.91
CA ALA A 426 -12.92 29.71 -15.26
C ALA A 426 -11.77 30.19 -16.17
N GLN A 427 -11.23 31.39 -15.91
CA GLN A 427 -10.12 31.96 -16.67
C GLN A 427 -8.75 31.54 -16.11
N ASN A 428 -8.60 31.49 -14.78
CA ASN A 428 -7.29 31.42 -14.12
C ASN A 428 -7.07 30.12 -13.31
N GLY A 429 -8.08 29.24 -13.20
CA GLY A 429 -7.98 28.00 -12.43
C GLY A 429 -7.16 26.88 -13.08
N THR A 430 -7.07 25.74 -12.39
CA THR A 430 -6.53 24.49 -12.97
C THR A 430 -7.43 23.99 -14.11
N SER A 431 -6.93 23.12 -14.98
CA SER A 431 -7.73 22.55 -16.08
C SER A 431 -9.05 21.91 -15.61
N ARG A 432 -9.05 21.27 -14.43
CA ARG A 432 -10.26 20.70 -13.83
C ARG A 432 -11.18 21.78 -13.26
N ALA A 433 -10.63 22.76 -12.55
CA ALA A 433 -11.40 23.88 -12.01
C ALA A 433 -12.08 24.67 -13.14
N LYS A 434 -11.35 24.98 -14.22
CA LYS A 434 -11.88 25.68 -15.41
C LYS A 434 -13.06 24.95 -16.02
N ARG A 435 -12.93 23.64 -16.24
CA ARG A 435 -14.01 22.81 -16.80
C ARG A 435 -15.27 22.86 -15.95
N LYS A 436 -15.12 22.75 -14.62
CA LYS A 436 -16.25 22.77 -13.68
C LYS A 436 -16.88 24.16 -13.55
N ALA A 437 -16.06 25.21 -13.47
CA ALA A 437 -16.54 26.59 -13.45
C ALA A 437 -17.34 26.94 -14.72
N ASN A 438 -16.81 26.61 -15.90
CA ASN A 438 -17.53 26.82 -17.17
C ASN A 438 -18.85 26.05 -17.23
N GLY A 439 -18.89 24.81 -16.74
CA GLY A 439 -20.13 24.03 -16.67
C GLY A 439 -21.20 24.68 -15.78
N ILE A 440 -20.81 25.29 -14.66
CA ILE A 440 -21.73 26.06 -13.81
C ILE A 440 -22.23 27.30 -14.55
N LEU A 441 -21.33 28.11 -15.12
CA LEU A 441 -21.70 29.34 -15.83
C LEU A 441 -22.66 29.07 -16.98
N GLU A 442 -22.40 28.03 -17.78
CA GLU A 442 -23.27 27.62 -18.86
C GLU A 442 -24.66 27.22 -18.34
N ARG A 443 -24.71 26.44 -17.25
CA ARG A 443 -25.96 26.01 -16.63
C ARG A 443 -26.78 27.19 -16.10
N LEU A 444 -26.11 28.15 -15.46
CA LEU A 444 -26.74 29.37 -14.97
C LEU A 444 -27.29 30.19 -16.15
N ASN A 445 -26.49 30.44 -17.19
CA ASN A 445 -26.90 31.27 -18.34
C ASN A 445 -28.06 30.66 -19.14
N ARG A 446 -28.06 29.34 -19.39
CA ARG A 446 -29.18 28.67 -20.07
C ARG A 446 -30.51 28.84 -19.36
N ALA A 447 -30.50 28.85 -18.03
CA ALA A 447 -31.72 29.04 -17.23
C ALA A 447 -32.26 30.49 -17.27
N VAL A 448 -31.40 31.51 -17.47
CA VAL A 448 -31.86 32.90 -17.67
C VAL A 448 -32.65 33.01 -18.97
N ASN A 449 -32.15 32.38 -20.03
CA ASN A 449 -32.80 32.43 -21.34
C ASN A 449 -34.18 31.77 -21.33
N LEU A 450 -34.38 30.72 -20.53
CA LEU A 450 -35.68 30.05 -20.39
C LEU A 450 -36.71 30.89 -19.62
N THR A 451 -36.29 31.68 -18.63
CA THR A 451 -37.18 32.57 -17.86
C THR A 451 -37.52 33.89 -18.57
N HIS A 452 -36.76 34.28 -19.60
CA HIS A 452 -37.07 35.46 -20.42
C HIS A 452 -37.96 35.16 -21.65
N THR A 453 -38.16 33.88 -21.97
CA THR A 453 -39.00 33.42 -23.10
C THR A 453 -40.37 32.85 -22.69
N ALA A 454 -40.68 32.83 -21.40
CA ALA A 454 -41.98 32.47 -20.83
C ALA A 454 -42.60 33.70 -20.19
#